data_AF-A0A093W8D3-F1
#
_entry.id   AF-A0A093W8D3-F1
#
_cell.length_a   1.000
_cell.length_b   1.000
_cell.length_c   1.000
_cell.angle_alpha   90.00
_cell.angle_beta   90.00
_cell.angle_gamma   90.00
#
_symmetry.space_group_name_H-M   'P 1'
#
loop_
_entity.id
_entity.type
_entity.pdbx_description
1 polymer ?
#
loop_
_entity_poly.entity_id
_entity_poly.type
_entity_poly.pdbx_seq_one_letter_code
_entity_poly.pdbx_strand_id
1 'polypeptide(L)'
;MSALKYKTNKLIEIQKSNNNGLSVSQLVDNYKPPIFWKEKNIVKEQLKRWSKSELSKLMDIIYEIEISCKKNYETSSIILQNFIVGASDKSCLQNRIF
;
A
#
# COMPACT_ATOMS: atom_id res chain seq x y z
N MET A 1 -9.51 7.30 -2.00
CA MET A 1 -8.83 6.10 -2.54
C MET A 1 -7.57 6.42 -3.36
N SER A 2 -7.59 7.43 -4.22
CA SER A 2 -6.47 7.77 -5.12
C SER A 2 -5.11 7.96 -4.43
N ALA A 3 -5.08 8.63 -3.27
CA ALA A 3 -3.84 8.84 -2.51
C ALA A 3 -3.24 7.53 -1.94
N LEU A 4 -4.09 6.62 -1.45
CA LEU A 4 -3.66 5.32 -0.95
C LEU A 4 -3.12 4.45 -2.08
N LYS A 5 -3.85 4.38 -3.20
CA LYS A 5 -3.42 3.68 -4.42
C LYS A 5 -2.05 4.17 -4.89
N TYR A 6 -1.86 5.49 -4.95
CA TYR A 6 -0.58 6.09 -5.32
C TYR A 6 0.55 5.67 -4.36
N LYS A 7 0.33 5.76 -3.04
CA LYS A 7 1.33 5.35 -2.04
C LYS A 7 1.66 3.85 -2.13
N THR A 8 0.66 2.98 -2.27
CA THR A 8 0.87 1.54 -2.45
C THR A 8 1.68 1.24 -3.70
N ASN A 9 1.33 1.85 -4.84
CA ASN A 9 2.08 1.66 -6.09
C ASN A 9 3.52 2.13 -5.97
N LYS A 10 3.75 3.29 -5.34
CA LYS A 10 5.09 3.83 -5.09
C LYS A 10 5.95 2.86 -4.26
N LEU A 11 5.39 2.26 -3.20
CA LEU A 11 6.11 1.25 -2.40
C LEU A 11 6.46 0.01 -3.22
N ILE A 12 5.54 -0.45 -4.08
CA ILE A 12 5.78 -1.56 -5.01
C ILE A 12 6.93 -1.22 -5.97
N GLU A 13 6.94 -0.02 -6.55
CA GLU A 13 7.98 0.44 -7.47
C GLU A 13 9.35 0.53 -6.78
N ILE A 14 9.40 1.04 -5.55
CA ILE A 14 10.63 1.05 -4.75
C ILE A 14 11.15 -0.37 -4.55
N GLN A 15 10.30 -1.31 -4.12
CA GLN A 15 10.73 -2.71 -3.95
C GLN A 15 11.13 -3.39 -5.26
N LYS A 16 10.47 -3.06 -6.38
CA LYS A 16 10.84 -3.57 -7.72
C LYS A 16 12.19 -3.07 -8.19
N SER A 17 12.60 -1.86 -7.79
CA SER A 17 13.93 -1.33 -8.12
C SER A 17 15.08 -2.01 -7.37
N ASN A 18 14.79 -2.86 -6.38
CA ASN A 18 15.80 -3.55 -5.58
C ASN A 18 16.40 -4.77 -6.28
N ASN A 19 17.08 -4.55 -7.41
CA ASN A 19 17.68 -5.63 -8.20
C ASN A 19 18.95 -6.22 -7.57
N ASN A 20 19.61 -5.47 -6.67
CA ASN A 20 20.93 -5.80 -6.14
C ASN A 20 20.89 -6.28 -4.66
N GLY A 21 19.70 -6.58 -4.12
CA GLY A 21 19.56 -7.02 -2.73
C GLY A 21 19.96 -5.96 -1.70
N LEU A 22 19.79 -4.67 -2.01
CA LEU A 22 20.08 -3.56 -1.12
C LEU A 22 19.22 -3.65 0.15
N SER A 23 19.79 -3.20 1.27
CA SER A 23 19.02 -2.97 2.49
C SER A 23 17.93 -1.91 2.26
N VAL A 24 16.87 -1.92 3.06
CA VAL A 24 15.77 -0.94 2.96
C VAL A 24 16.28 0.51 3.02
N SER A 25 17.28 0.79 3.84
CA SER A 25 17.89 2.12 3.93
C SER A 25 18.54 2.53 2.61
N GLN A 26 19.42 1.68 2.08
CA GLN A 26 20.11 1.93 0.81
C GLN A 26 19.11 2.03 -0.35
N LEU A 27 18.08 1.19 -0.35
CA LEU A 27 17.05 1.21 -1.38
C LEU A 27 16.31 2.55 -1.41
N VAL A 28 15.89 3.07 -0.25
CA VAL A 28 15.21 4.38 -0.14
C VAL A 28 16.13 5.54 -0.53
N ASP A 29 17.40 5.46 -0.18
CA ASP A 29 18.38 6.52 -0.48
C ASP A 29 18.79 6.54 -1.97
N ASN A 30 18.80 5.37 -2.62
CA ASN A 30 19.18 5.21 -4.03
C ASN A 30 17.99 5.25 -5.01
N TYR A 31 16.75 5.17 -4.52
CA TYR A 31 15.56 5.16 -5.37
C TYR A 31 15.45 6.43 -6.23
N LYS A 32 15.02 6.24 -7.48
CA LYS A 32 14.78 7.31 -8.45
C LYS A 32 13.32 7.27 -8.91
N PRO A 33 12.59 8.39 -8.86
CA PRO A 33 13.02 9.72 -8.41
C PRO A 33 13.28 9.81 -6.89
N PRO A 34 14.09 10.78 -6.41
CA PRO A 34 14.42 10.90 -4.99
C PRO A 34 13.18 11.02 -4.10
N ILE A 35 13.16 10.25 -3.01
CA ILE A 35 12.12 10.38 -1.98
C ILE A 35 12.38 11.65 -1.19
N PHE A 36 11.33 12.45 -0.95
CA PHE A 36 11.42 13.66 -0.16
C PHE A 36 12.01 13.34 1.22
N TRP A 37 13.05 14.08 1.62
CA TRP A 37 13.88 13.73 2.76
C TRP A 37 13.11 13.58 4.08
N LYS A 38 12.06 14.39 4.30
CA LYS A 38 11.18 14.30 5.48
C LYS A 38 10.38 12.99 5.54
N GLU A 39 10.09 12.39 4.38
CA GLU A 39 9.28 11.15 4.30
C GLU A 39 10.13 9.88 4.33
N LYS A 40 11.46 9.98 4.18
CA LYS A 40 12.34 8.81 4.07
C LYS A 40 12.17 7.83 5.23
N ASN A 41 12.09 8.32 6.47
CA ASN A 41 11.93 7.46 7.64
C ASN A 41 10.61 6.68 7.61
N ILE A 42 9.51 7.36 7.24
CA ILE A 42 8.19 6.74 7.12
C ILE A 42 8.20 5.67 6.02
N VAL A 43 8.81 5.96 4.87
CA VAL A 43 8.93 5.00 3.77
C VAL A 43 9.77 3.79 4.17
N LYS A 44 10.88 3.98 4.90
CA LYS A 44 11.70 2.87 5.43
C LYS A 44 10.87 1.95 6.34
N GLU A 45 10.10 2.52 7.26
CA GLU A 45 9.22 1.72 8.14
C GLU A 45 8.11 1.00 7.37
N GLN A 46 7.51 1.65 6.37
CA GLN A 46 6.51 1.03 5.51
C GLN A 46 7.09 -0.16 4.72
N LEU A 47 8.30 -0.03 4.17
CA LEU A 47 8.97 -1.09 3.41
C LEU A 47 9.44 -2.25 4.29
N LYS A 48 9.73 -2.01 5.57
CA LYS A 48 9.99 -3.08 6.55
C LYS A 48 8.71 -3.80 6.94
N ARG A 49 7.60 -3.05 7.10
CA ARG A 49 6.31 -3.61 7.51
C ARG A 49 5.63 -4.37 6.38
N TRP A 50 5.75 -3.94 5.13
CA TRP A 50 5.00 -4.49 4.00
C TRP A 50 5.92 -5.14 2.95
N SER A 51 5.72 -6.44 2.72
CA SER A 51 6.37 -7.17 1.65
C SER A 51 5.72 -6.90 0.28
N LYS A 52 6.45 -7.20 -0.79
CA LYS A 52 5.98 -6.99 -2.17
C LYS A 52 4.69 -7.75 -2.47
N SER A 53 4.56 -8.99 -1.99
CA SER A 53 3.36 -9.81 -2.19
C SER A 53 2.16 -9.23 -1.45
N GLU A 54 2.36 -8.72 -0.22
CA GLU A 54 1.30 -8.06 0.54
C GLU A 54 0.85 -6.75 -0.10
N LEU A 55 1.77 -5.94 -0.62
CA LEU A 55 1.42 -4.70 -1.33
C LEU A 55 0.66 -4.96 -2.63
N SER A 56 1.04 -6.00 -3.38
CA SER A 56 0.29 -6.42 -4.57
C SER A 56 -1.15 -6.82 -4.20
N LYS A 57 -1.33 -7.66 -3.17
CA LYS A 57 -2.66 -8.03 -2.67
C LYS A 57 -3.45 -6.82 -2.18
N LEU A 58 -2.80 -5.89 -1.47
CA LEU A 58 -3.43 -4.65 -1.01
C LEU A 58 -3.91 -3.80 -2.20
N MET A 59 -3.16 -3.77 -3.30
CA MET A 59 -3.56 -3.07 -4.52
C MET A 59 -4.84 -3.66 -5.12
N ASP A 60 -4.94 -5.00 -5.19
CA ASP A 60 -6.13 -5.69 -5.69
C ASP A 60 -7.34 -5.39 -4.79
N ILE A 61 -7.17 -5.44 -3.47
CA ILE A 61 -8.23 -5.11 -2.51
C ILE A 61 -8.66 -3.63 -2.66
N ILE A 62 -7.72 -2.71 -2.82
CA ILE A 62 -8.02 -1.28 -3.05
C ILE A 62 -8.91 -1.11 -4.29
N TYR A 63 -8.65 -1.88 -5.35
CA TYR A 63 -9.45 -1.85 -6.58
C TYR A 63 -10.87 -2.39 -6.35
N GLU A 64 -11.02 -3.52 -5.68
CA GLU A 64 -12.33 -4.10 -5.35
C GLU A 64 -13.16 -3.19 -4.43
N ILE A 65 -12.53 -2.56 -3.43
CA ILE A 65 -13.18 -1.58 -2.56
C ILE A 65 -13.63 -0.37 -3.37
N GLU A 66 -12.80 0.13 -4.30
CA GLU A 66 -13.17 1.26 -5.15
C GLU A 66 -14.40 0.95 -6.01
N ILE A 67 -14.47 -0.25 -6.60
CA ILE A 67 -15.65 -0.71 -7.33
C ILE A 67 -16.86 -0.84 -6.39
N SER A 68 -16.69 -1.45 -5.23
CA SER A 68 -17.76 -1.69 -4.27
C SER A 68 -18.37 -0.39 -3.75
N CYS A 69 -17.55 0.62 -3.49
CA CYS A 69 -18.02 1.96 -3.09
C CYS A 69 -18.80 2.65 -4.21
N LYS A 70 -18.39 2.48 -5.48
CA LYS A 70 -19.10 3.04 -6.64
C LYS A 70 -20.42 2.32 -6.95
N LYS A 71 -20.53 1.03 -6.61
CA LYS A 71 -21.78 0.27 -6.76
C LYS A 71 -22.76 0.54 -5.62
N ASN A 72 -22.24 0.77 -4.41
CA ASN A 72 -23.04 0.89 -3.19
C ASN A 72 -22.82 2.26 -2.53
N TYR A 73 -23.26 3.34 -3.19
CA TYR A 73 -23.00 4.71 -2.71
C TYR A 73 -23.50 4.94 -1.28
N GLU A 74 -24.69 4.43 -0.93
CA GLU A 74 -25.31 4.59 0.39
C GLU A 74 -24.48 3.98 1.53
N THR A 75 -23.80 2.84 1.28
CA THR A 75 -23.01 2.13 2.29
C THR A 75 -21.50 2.29 2.09
N SER A 76 -21.08 3.10 1.12
CA SER A 76 -19.68 3.30 0.73
C SER A 76 -18.79 3.73 1.91
N SER A 77 -19.31 4.57 2.82
CA SER A 77 -18.59 5.01 4.01
C SER A 77 -18.27 3.84 4.95
N ILE A 78 -19.23 2.94 5.18
CA ILE A 78 -19.07 1.76 6.04
C ILE A 78 -18.05 0.80 5.42
N ILE A 79 -18.15 0.57 4.10
CA ILE A 79 -17.21 -0.27 3.34
C ILE A 79 -15.78 0.28 3.48
N LEU A 80 -15.59 1.59 3.31
CA LEU A 80 -14.29 2.24 3.47
C LEU A 80 -13.77 2.14 4.90
N GLN A 81 -14.61 2.36 5.92
CA GLN A 81 -14.20 2.28 7.32
C GLN A 81 -13.72 0.87 7.68
N ASN A 82 -14.48 -0.16 7.30
CA ASN A 82 -14.10 -1.56 7.51
C ASN A 82 -12.78 -1.89 6.80
N PHE A 83 -12.61 -1.41 5.57
CA PHE A 83 -11.36 -1.58 4.83
C PHE A 83 -10.17 -0.92 5.54
N ILE A 84 -10.31 0.32 6.03
CA ILE A 84 -9.21 1.04 6.70
C ILE A 84 -8.78 0.33 7.99
N VAL A 85 -9.75 -0.16 8.78
CA VAL A 85 -9.45 -0.97 9.98
C VAL A 85 -8.68 -2.23 9.58
N GLY A 86 -9.18 -2.97 8.59
CA GLY A 86 -8.53 -4.21 8.14
C GLY A 86 -7.19 -4.01 7.43
N ALA A 87 -6.96 -2.85 6.82
CA ALA A 87 -5.68 -2.49 6.23
C ALA A 87 -4.63 -2.12 7.31
N SER A 88 -5.08 -1.61 8.46
CA SER A 88 -4.20 -1.19 9.55
C SER A 88 -3.57 -2.38 10.28
N ASP A 89 -4.35 -3.44 10.52
CA ASP A 89 -3.90 -4.69 11.14
C ASP A 89 -3.53 -5.79 10.14
N LYS A 90 -3.67 -5.52 8.83
CA LYS A 90 -3.48 -6.46 7.70
C LYS A 90 -4.46 -7.63 7.65
N SER A 91 -5.52 -7.63 8.44
CA SER A 91 -6.57 -8.67 8.37
C SER A 91 -7.26 -8.71 7.00
N CYS A 92 -7.29 -7.58 6.28
CA CYS A 92 -7.82 -7.53 4.92
C CYS A 92 -7.06 -8.43 3.93
N LEU A 93 -5.83 -8.85 4.24
CA LEU A 93 -5.03 -9.74 3.39
C LEU A 93 -5.36 -11.23 3.56
N GLN A 94 -5.95 -11.58 4.70
CA GLN A 94 -6.31 -12.96 5.07
C GLN A 94 -7.77 -13.25 4.72
N ASN A 95 -8.63 -12.25 4.87
CA ASN A 95 -10.05 -12.34 4.63
C ASN A 95 -10.42 -11.75 3.26
N ARG A 96 -10.74 -12.61 2.28
CA ARG A 96 -11.61 -12.19 1.18
C ARG A 96 -13.04 -12.10 1.73
N ILE A 97 -13.33 -11.10 2.55
CA ILE A 97 -14.71 -10.86 2.98
C ILE A 97 -15.18 -9.60 2.27
N PHE A 98 -15.64 -9.82 1.03
CA PHE A 98 -16.81 -9.19 0.45
C PHE A 98 -17.52 -10.26 -0.39
#